data_AF-A0A1S9J3B7-F1
#
_entry.id   AF-A0A1S9J3B7-F1
#
_cell.length_a   1.000
_cell.length_b   1.000
_cell.length_c   1.000
_cell.angle_alpha   90.00
_cell.angle_beta   90.00
_cell.angle_gamma   90.00
#
_symmetry.space_group_name_H-M   'P 1'
#
loop_
_entity.id
_entity.type
_entity.pdbx_description
1 polymer ?
#
loop_
_entity_poly.entity_id
_entity_poly.type
_entity_poly.pdbx_seq_one_letter_code
_entity_poly.pdbx_strand_id
1 'polypeptide(L)'
;MNRLFSGRSDMPFALLLLAPSLLLLGGLVAWPMVSNIEISFLRLPLNPNIESTFVGVSNYVRILSDPGFWHSLWMTVWYMDIDTTAKYKSGVTTVKDSVRLDPWVFMFSAGYRF
;
A
#
# COMPACT_ATOMS: atom_id res chain seq x y z
N MET A 1 -48.90 4.66 -8.26
CA MET A 1 -47.69 5.51 -8.39
C MET A 1 -46.49 4.59 -8.25
N ASN A 2 -45.78 4.27 -9.33
CA ASN A 2 -44.50 3.54 -9.31
C ASN A 2 -43.79 3.66 -10.67
N ARG A 3 -42.72 4.46 -10.73
CA ARG A 3 -41.65 4.36 -11.72
C ARG A 3 -40.34 4.80 -11.05
N LEU A 4 -39.77 3.91 -10.25
CA LEU A 4 -38.41 4.05 -9.74
C LEU A 4 -37.47 3.40 -10.76
N PHE A 5 -36.59 4.23 -11.32
CA PHE A 5 -35.41 3.87 -12.13
C PHE A 5 -35.66 3.33 -13.56
N SER A 6 -35.66 4.26 -14.51
CA SER A 6 -35.40 4.00 -15.94
C SER A 6 -33.92 3.66 -16.14
N GLY A 7 -33.53 2.44 -15.81
CA GLY A 7 -32.14 1.98 -15.92
C GLY A 7 -31.78 1.49 -17.32
N ARG A 8 -31.16 2.34 -18.15
CA ARG A 8 -30.07 1.93 -19.08
C ARG A 8 -29.37 3.04 -19.88
N SER A 9 -29.82 4.30 -19.86
CA SER A 9 -29.21 5.38 -20.67
C SER A 9 -28.55 6.51 -19.89
N ASP A 10 -28.60 6.49 -18.56
CA ASP A 10 -28.26 7.68 -17.77
C ASP A 10 -26.80 7.69 -17.30
N MET A 11 -26.03 6.62 -17.57
CA MET A 11 -24.61 6.55 -17.20
C MET A 11 -23.76 7.68 -17.82
N PRO A 12 -23.92 8.04 -19.11
CA PRO A 12 -23.21 9.19 -19.68
C PRO A 12 -23.58 10.51 -18.99
N PHE A 13 -24.85 10.67 -18.61
CA PHE A 13 -25.32 11.86 -17.89
C PHE A 13 -24.81 11.90 -16.45
N ALA A 14 -24.81 10.77 -15.74
CA ALA A 14 -24.22 10.63 -14.41
C ALA A 14 -22.71 10.88 -14.44
N LEU A 15 -21.99 10.34 -15.44
CA LEU A 15 -20.56 10.59 -15.64
C LEU A 15 -20.29 12.06 -15.96
N LEU A 16 -21.15 12.74 -16.70
CA LEU A 16 -21.01 14.17 -16.98
C LEU A 16 -21.17 15.02 -15.70
N LEU A 17 -22.12 14.66 -14.84
CA LEU A 17 -22.31 15.31 -13.54
C LEU A 17 -21.15 15.03 -12.57
N LEU A 18 -20.58 13.82 -12.62
CA LEU A 18 -19.40 13.42 -11.84
C LEU A 18 -18.08 13.88 -12.47
N ALA A 19 -18.06 14.24 -13.75
CA ALA A 19 -16.86 14.61 -14.47
C ALA A 19 -16.03 15.68 -13.73
N PRO A 20 -16.59 16.79 -13.21
CA PRO A 20 -15.78 17.78 -12.50
C PRO A 20 -15.12 17.21 -11.24
N SER A 21 -15.81 16.38 -10.46
CA SER A 21 -15.22 15.79 -9.24
C SER A 21 -14.21 14.71 -9.58
N LEU A 22 -14.46 13.88 -10.58
CA LEU A 22 -13.53 12.85 -11.05
C LEU A 22 -12.27 13.45 -11.67
N LEU A 23 -12.38 14.56 -12.42
CA LEU A 23 -11.23 15.27 -12.96
C LEU A 23 -10.40 15.90 -11.84
N LEU A 24 -11.04 16.52 -10.84
CA LEU A 24 -10.33 17.10 -9.71
C LEU A 24 -9.64 16.03 -8.86
N LEU A 25 -10.35 14.96 -8.47
CA LEU A 25 -9.77 13.86 -7.69
C LEU A 25 -8.71 13.11 -8.49
N GLY A 26 -9.00 12.79 -9.75
CA GLY A 26 -8.09 12.12 -10.66
C GLY A 26 -6.82 12.93 -10.86
N GLY A 27 -6.94 14.23 -11.14
CA GLY A 27 -5.79 15.13 -11.28
C GLY A 27 -4.99 15.27 -9.98
N LEU A 28 -5.67 15.51 -8.85
CA LEU A 28 -5.03 15.70 -7.55
C LEU A 28 -4.26 14.45 -7.08
N VAL A 29 -4.77 13.26 -7.38
CA VAL A 29 -4.11 11.98 -7.02
C VAL A 29 -3.08 11.57 -8.07
N ALA A 30 -3.41 11.65 -9.36
CA ALA A 30 -2.52 11.21 -10.42
C ALA A 30 -1.28 12.08 -10.53
N TRP A 31 -1.39 13.39 -10.31
CA TRP A 31 -0.25 14.31 -10.41
C TRP A 31 0.93 13.94 -9.47
N PRO A 32 0.75 13.84 -8.14
CA PRO A 32 1.84 13.42 -7.26
C PRO A 32 2.28 11.98 -7.52
N MET A 33 1.41 11.09 -8.00
CA MET A 33 1.80 9.73 -8.37
C MET A 33 2.74 9.70 -9.58
N VAL A 34 2.44 10.45 -10.63
CA VAL A 34 3.31 10.58 -11.80
C VAL A 34 4.63 11.21 -11.40
N SER A 35 4.59 12.26 -10.58
CA SER A 35 5.81 12.89 -10.06
C SER A 35 6.67 11.91 -9.24
N ASN A 36 6.07 11.04 -8.42
CA ASN A 36 6.80 10.00 -7.69
C ASN A 36 7.46 8.99 -8.64
N ILE A 37 6.77 8.61 -9.72
CA ILE A 37 7.33 7.73 -10.75
C ILE A 37 8.54 8.41 -11.39
N GLU A 38 8.43 9.67 -11.79
CA GLU A 38 9.56 10.43 -12.35
C GLU A 38 10.73 10.46 -11.37
N ILE A 39 10.51 10.94 -10.14
CA ILE A 39 11.53 11.06 -9.08
C ILE A 39 12.23 9.73 -8.82
N SER A 40 11.54 8.59 -8.94
CA SER A 40 12.15 7.26 -8.75
C SER A 40 13.29 6.96 -9.72
N PHE A 41 13.29 7.57 -10.91
CA PHE A 41 14.35 7.46 -11.91
C PHE A 41 15.41 8.57 -11.80
N LEU A 42 15.20 9.56 -10.93
CA LEU A 42 16.15 10.61 -10.65
C LEU A 42 16.91 10.34 -9.35
N ARG A 43 18.12 10.87 -9.26
CA ARG A 43 18.85 10.98 -8.01
C ARG A 43 18.63 12.38 -7.46
N LEU A 44 17.77 12.48 -6.44
CA LEU A 44 17.53 13.73 -5.72
C LEU A 44 18.55 13.88 -4.59
N PRO A 45 19.44 14.88 -4.66
CA PRO A 45 20.34 15.19 -3.56
C PRO A 45 19.57 15.80 -2.39
N LEU A 46 20.02 15.53 -1.16
CA LEU A 46 19.45 16.15 0.05
C LEU A 46 19.69 17.67 0.09
N ASN A 47 20.74 18.14 -0.58
CA ASN A 47 21.03 19.56 -0.73
C ASN A 47 20.26 20.12 -1.93
N PRO A 48 19.31 21.06 -1.73
CA PRO A 48 18.50 21.64 -2.79
C PRO A 48 19.30 22.45 -3.83
N ASN A 49 20.53 22.85 -3.49
CA ASN A 49 21.41 23.61 -4.40
C ASN A 49 22.12 22.74 -5.43
N ILE A 50 21.96 21.42 -5.36
CA ILE A 50 22.54 20.48 -6.32
C ILE A 50 21.42 20.02 -7.25
N GLU A 51 21.67 20.08 -8.56
CA GLU A 51 20.69 19.65 -9.56
C GLU A 51 20.40 18.14 -9.46
N SER A 52 19.14 17.77 -9.69
CA SER A 52 18.73 16.38 -9.81
C SER A 52 19.26 15.77 -11.11
N THR A 53 19.80 14.56 -11.03
CA THR A 53 20.34 13.86 -12.22
C THR A 53 19.45 12.67 -12.57
N PHE A 54 19.20 12.45 -13.86
CA PHE A 54 18.49 11.24 -14.31
C PHE A 54 19.43 10.05 -14.26
N VAL A 55 19.06 9.03 -13.50
CA VAL A 55 19.88 7.83 -13.25
C VAL A 55 19.20 6.52 -13.69
N GLY A 56 18.05 6.63 -14.38
CA GLY A 56 17.28 5.50 -14.88
C GLY A 56 16.92 4.52 -13.75
N VAL A 57 17.14 3.22 -13.99
CA VAL A 57 16.75 2.15 -13.05
C VAL A 57 17.75 1.90 -11.92
N SER A 58 18.85 2.66 -11.85
CA SER A 58 19.93 2.40 -10.88
C SER A 58 19.47 2.45 -9.41
N ASN A 59 18.53 3.33 -9.09
CA ASN A 59 17.91 3.39 -7.75
C ASN A 59 17.25 2.06 -7.37
N TYR A 60 16.53 1.44 -8.31
CA TYR A 60 15.87 0.16 -8.10
C TYR A 60 16.88 -0.98 -7.91
N VAL A 61 17.89 -1.06 -8.79
CA VAL A 61 18.95 -2.08 -8.69
C VAL A 61 19.66 -1.97 -7.34
N ARG A 62 19.95 -0.74 -6.88
CA ARG A 62 20.59 -0.48 -5.59
C ARG A 62 19.76 -1.02 -4.42
N ILE A 63 18.45 -0.76 -4.40
CA ILE A 63 17.55 -1.23 -3.33
C ILE A 63 17.40 -2.76 -3.39
N LEU A 64 17.17 -3.32 -4.58
CA LEU A 64 16.96 -4.75 -4.76
C LEU A 64 18.22 -5.58 -4.52
N SER A 65 19.40 -4.97 -4.58
CA SER A 65 20.67 -5.62 -4.23
C SER A 65 21.05 -5.45 -2.75
N ASP A 66 20.27 -4.70 -1.96
CA ASP A 66 20.54 -4.43 -0.55
C ASP A 66 19.95 -5.55 0.35
N PRO A 67 20.78 -6.32 1.08
CA PRO A 67 20.29 -7.33 2.02
C PRO A 67 19.40 -6.74 3.13
N GLY A 68 19.64 -5.50 3.55
CA GLY A 68 18.86 -4.82 4.59
C GLY A 68 17.43 -4.51 4.14
N PHE A 69 17.25 -4.19 2.85
CA PHE A 69 15.92 -4.02 2.25
C PHE A 69 15.11 -5.32 2.32
N TRP A 70 15.70 -6.45 1.93
CA TRP A 70 15.03 -7.76 1.98
C TRP A 70 14.71 -8.21 3.40
N HIS A 71 15.60 -7.96 4.35
CA HIS A 71 15.34 -8.22 5.76
C HIS A 71 14.11 -7.44 6.26
N SER A 72 14.06 -6.15 5.95
CA SER A 72 12.95 -5.27 6.36
C SER A 72 11.65 -5.67 5.69
N LEU A 73 11.68 -5.98 4.39
CA LEU A 73 10.54 -6.45 3.62
C LEU A 73 9.98 -7.76 4.20
N TRP A 74 10.86 -8.71 4.53
CA TRP A 74 10.46 -9.97 5.15
C TRP A 74 9.82 -9.77 6.52
N MET A 75 10.37 -8.86 7.33
CA MET A 75 9.77 -8.50 8.61
C MET A 75 8.36 -7.93 8.44
N THR A 76 8.14 -7.04 7.46
CA THR A 76 6.81 -6.49 7.15
C THR A 76 5.82 -7.59 6.73
N VAL A 77 6.25 -8.53 5.88
CA VAL A 77 5.41 -9.67 5.46
C VAL A 77 5.06 -10.56 6.66
N TRP A 78 6.02 -10.85 7.55
CA TRP A 78 5.76 -11.59 8.78
C TRP A 78 4.74 -10.88 9.67
N TYR A 79 4.87 -9.56 9.85
CA TYR A 79 3.89 -8.79 10.62
C TYR A 79 2.49 -8.86 10.02
N MET A 80 2.37 -8.79 8.70
CA MET A 80 1.08 -8.92 8.02
C MET A 80 0.47 -10.33 8.17
N ASP A 81 1.29 -11.39 8.09
CA ASP A 81 0.81 -12.78 8.22
C ASP A 81 0.31 -13.10 9.63
N ILE A 82 0.99 -12.58 10.66
CA ILE A 82 0.56 -12.71 12.06
C ILE A 82 -0.87 -12.16 12.26
N ASP A 83 -1.26 -11.09 11.56
CA ASP A 83 -2.62 -10.53 11.64
C ASP A 83 -3.70 -11.42 10.99
N THR A 84 -3.32 -12.36 10.11
CA THR A 84 -4.27 -13.08 9.25
C THR A 84 -4.59 -14.51 9.69
N THR A 85 -3.67 -15.29 10.27
CA THR A 85 -3.96 -16.69 10.65
C THR A 85 -3.11 -17.16 11.83
N ALA A 86 -3.76 -17.43 12.97
CA ALA A 86 -3.10 -18.06 14.10
C ALA A 86 -3.27 -19.58 14.04
N LYS A 87 -2.20 -20.30 14.37
CA LYS A 87 -2.22 -21.76 14.56
C LYS A 87 -2.13 -22.04 16.04
N TYR A 88 -3.13 -22.72 16.59
CA TYR A 88 -3.08 -23.21 17.96
C TYR A 88 -3.44 -24.70 18.00
N LYS A 89 -2.94 -25.41 19.02
CA LYS A 89 -3.25 -26.81 19.24
C LYS A 89 -4.48 -26.90 20.12
N SER A 90 -5.51 -27.60 19.65
CA SER A 90 -6.64 -28.03 20.48
C SER A 90 -6.61 -29.56 20.56
N GLY A 91 -6.13 -30.10 21.68
CA GLY A 91 -5.85 -31.53 21.82
C GLY A 91 -4.70 -31.99 20.91
N VAL A 92 -4.98 -32.97 20.04
CA VAL A 92 -3.97 -33.60 19.14
C VAL A 92 -3.91 -32.91 17.76
N THR A 93 -4.91 -32.11 17.40
CA THR A 93 -5.05 -31.52 16.06
C THR A 93 -4.61 -30.05 16.04
N THR A 94 -3.86 -29.65 15.01
CA THR A 94 -3.50 -28.24 14.77
C THR A 94 -4.63 -27.57 13.98
N VAL A 95 -5.32 -26.61 14.60
CA VAL A 95 -6.41 -25.86 13.97
C VAL A 95 -5.85 -24.52 13.46
N LYS A 96 -6.25 -24.13 12.25
CA LYS A 96 -5.92 -22.84 11.65
C LYS A 96 -7.19 -22.00 11.60
N ASP A 97 -7.28 -21.00 12.47
CA ASP A 97 -8.38 -20.04 12.46
C ASP A 97 -7.86 -18.66 12.09
N SER A 98 -8.70 -17.88 11.39
CA SER A 98 -8.44 -16.45 11.16
C SER A 98 -8.62 -15.72 12.48
N VAL A 99 -7.50 -15.38 13.12
CA VAL A 99 -7.51 -14.66 14.40
C VAL A 99 -7.10 -13.22 14.14
N ARG A 100 -7.91 -12.28 14.61
CA ARG A 100 -7.56 -10.86 14.67
C ARG A 100 -6.55 -10.69 15.81
N LEU A 101 -5.27 -10.69 15.50
CA LEU A 101 -4.22 -10.44 16.48
C LEU A 101 -4.02 -8.93 16.60
N ASP A 102 -4.44 -8.34 17.72
CA ASP A 102 -4.20 -6.92 17.99
C ASP A 102 -2.68 -6.67 18.01
N PRO A 103 -2.13 -5.87 17.07
CA PRO A 103 -0.70 -5.63 16.97
C PRO A 103 -0.08 -5.10 18.27
N TRP A 104 -0.84 -4.31 19.03
CA TRP A 104 -0.38 -3.77 20.31
C TRP A 104 -0.20 -4.88 21.34
N VAL A 105 -1.17 -5.79 21.46
CA VAL A 105 -1.09 -6.92 22.40
C VAL A 105 0.08 -7.83 22.05
N PHE A 106 0.32 -8.10 20.77
CA PHE A 106 1.48 -8.87 20.32
C PHE A 106 2.81 -8.17 20.66
N MET A 107 2.95 -6.88 20.34
CA MET A 107 4.18 -6.13 20.59
C MET A 107 4.51 -6.02 22.07
N PHE A 108 3.52 -5.75 22.93
CA PHE A 108 3.73 -5.70 24.37
C PHE A 108 3.99 -7.10 24.94
N SER A 109 3.18 -8.10 24.61
CA SER A 109 3.36 -9.47 25.15
C SER A 109 4.67 -10.15 24.73
N ALA A 110 5.13 -9.94 23.50
CA ALA A 110 6.43 -10.42 23.03
C ALA A 110 7.59 -9.57 23.58
N GLY A 111 7.39 -8.25 23.74
CA GLY A 111 8.36 -7.31 24.29
C GLY A 111 8.57 -7.41 25.81
N TYR A 112 7.70 -8.12 26.54
CA TYR A 112 7.87 -8.40 27.97
C TYR A 112 8.72 -9.65 28.27
N ARG A 113 9.35 -10.28 27.26
CA ARG A 113 10.27 -11.43 27.42
C ARG A 113 11.74 -11.06 27.17
N PHE A 114 12.19 -9.97 27.78
CA PHE A 114 13.63 -9.74 28.03
C PHE A 114 13.93 -10.05 29.50
#